data_AF-A0A1B1MWZ8-F1
#
_entry.id   AF-A0A1B1MWZ8-F1
#
_cell.length_a   1.000
_cell.length_b   1.000
_cell.length_c   1.000
_cell.angle_alpha   90.00
_cell.angle_beta   90.00
_cell.angle_gamma   90.00
#
_symmetry.space_group_name_H-M   'P 1'
#
loop_
_entity.id
_entity.type
_entity.pdbx_description
1 polymer ?
#
loop_
_entity_poly.entity_id
_entity_poly.type
_entity_poly.pdbx_seq_one_letter_code
_entity_poly.pdbx_strand_id
1 'polypeptide(L)'
;MRGGIVNNDPSGVLYQAVSGLMNAKLSQVRVGLACRVVSFDPSSCTADIQPLIRTAGNDPAMIHNVPVLGQRLMLEGTVEELVYKPRLKTGDLVFAVCADRELKNARTGQVAAPDTGRRHSVNDAVIVGVFSWSL
;
A
#
# COMPACT_ATOMS: atom_id res chain seq x y z
N MET A 1 41.58 -29.57 -13.26
CA MET A 1 40.43 -29.64 -14.19
C MET A 1 39.52 -30.79 -13.76
N ARG A 2 38.39 -30.49 -13.09
CA ARG A 2 37.26 -31.43 -12.96
C ARG A 2 36.01 -30.61 -13.22
N GLY A 3 35.52 -30.70 -14.46
CA GLY A 3 34.28 -30.05 -14.89
C GLY A 3 33.11 -30.66 -14.14
N GLY A 4 32.47 -29.87 -13.30
CA GLY A 4 31.16 -30.21 -12.76
C GLY A 4 30.17 -30.21 -13.92
N ILE A 5 29.58 -31.38 -14.18
CA ILE A 5 28.51 -31.53 -15.16
C ILE A 5 27.33 -30.74 -14.57
N VAL A 6 27.07 -29.53 -15.10
CA VAL A 6 25.81 -28.83 -14.84
C VAL A 6 24.76 -29.69 -15.51
N ASN A 7 24.09 -30.53 -14.71
CA ASN A 7 23.07 -31.42 -15.19
C ASN A 7 21.88 -30.55 -15.60
N ASN A 8 21.83 -30.20 -16.88
CA ASN A 8 20.85 -29.33 -17.49
C ASN A 8 19.56 -30.13 -17.74
N ASP A 9 18.98 -30.70 -16.69
CA ASP A 9 17.68 -31.35 -16.77
C ASP A 9 16.64 -30.31 -17.24
N PRO A 10 16.00 -30.51 -18.40
CA PRO A 10 14.98 -29.59 -18.91
C PRO A 10 13.90 -29.26 -17.88
N SER A 11 13.59 -30.23 -17.02
CA SER A 11 12.61 -30.10 -15.93
C SER A 11 13.10 -29.13 -14.86
N GLY A 12 14.39 -29.20 -14.50
CA GLY A 12 15.03 -28.30 -13.56
C GLY A 12 15.11 -26.87 -14.07
N VAL A 13 15.45 -26.67 -15.35
CA VAL A 13 15.48 -25.34 -15.96
C VAL A 13 14.08 -24.72 -16.04
N LEU A 14 13.08 -25.51 -16.46
CA LEU A 14 11.69 -25.04 -16.49
C LEU A 14 11.19 -24.67 -15.10
N TYR A 15 11.49 -25.49 -14.09
CA TYR A 15 11.16 -25.18 -12.69
C TYR A 15 11.76 -23.84 -12.27
N GLN A 16 13.07 -23.62 -12.50
CA GLN A 16 13.72 -22.37 -12.16
C GLN A 16 13.12 -21.16 -12.89
N ALA A 17 12.77 -21.32 -14.17
CA ALA A 17 12.12 -20.27 -14.94
C ALA A 17 10.72 -19.92 -14.37
N VAL A 18 9.91 -20.93 -14.06
CA VAL A 18 8.57 -20.76 -13.49
C VAL A 18 8.65 -20.16 -12.09
N SER A 19 9.50 -20.70 -11.22
CA SER A 19 9.72 -20.18 -9.86
C SER A 19 10.24 -18.75 -9.87
N GLY A 20 11.19 -18.43 -10.77
CA GLY A 20 11.68 -17.07 -10.96
C GLY A 20 10.59 -16.10 -11.39
N LEU A 21 9.76 -16.50 -12.36
CA LEU A 21 8.62 -15.70 -12.80
C LEU A 21 7.59 -15.50 -11.68
N MET A 22 7.25 -16.57 -10.95
CA MET A 22 6.30 -16.51 -9.83
C MET A 22 6.79 -15.56 -8.75
N ASN A 23 8.05 -15.69 -8.32
CA ASN A 23 8.65 -14.80 -7.33
C ASN A 23 8.68 -13.34 -7.82
N ALA A 24 9.05 -13.12 -9.08
CA ALA A 24 9.04 -11.79 -9.67
C ALA A 24 7.63 -11.17 -9.65
N LYS A 25 6.60 -11.93 -10.01
CA LYS A 25 5.21 -11.44 -9.99
C LYS A 25 4.68 -11.21 -8.57
N LEU A 26 4.93 -12.12 -7.65
CA LEU A 26 4.51 -11.98 -6.26
C LEU A 26 5.20 -10.78 -5.58
N SER A 27 6.48 -10.52 -5.89
CA SER A 27 7.20 -9.36 -5.35
C SER A 27 6.65 -8.01 -5.82
N GLN A 28 5.88 -7.98 -6.91
CA GLN A 28 5.25 -6.77 -7.44
C GLN A 28 3.87 -6.50 -6.81
N VAL A 29 3.29 -7.48 -6.12
CA VAL A 29 2.01 -7.33 -5.42
C VAL A 29 2.22 -6.47 -4.18
N ARG A 30 1.66 -5.26 -4.18
CA ARG A 30 1.68 -4.39 -3.00
C ARG A 30 0.40 -4.56 -2.20
N VAL A 31 0.55 -4.82 -0.92
CA VAL A 31 -0.57 -5.03 0.00
C VAL A 31 -0.58 -3.93 1.04
N GLY A 32 0.49 -3.82 1.84
CA GLY A 32 0.64 -2.84 2.89
C GLY A 32 2.03 -2.21 2.88
N LEU A 33 2.10 -0.93 3.26
CA LEU A 33 3.30 -0.12 3.25
C LEU A 33 3.41 0.63 4.58
N ALA A 34 4.55 0.48 5.24
CA ALA A 34 4.94 1.39 6.31
C ALA A 34 5.52 2.66 5.69
N CYS A 35 4.92 3.80 5.98
CA CYS A 35 5.27 5.07 5.39
C CYS A 35 5.46 6.16 6.44
N ARG A 36 6.17 7.22 6.08
CA ARG A 36 6.23 8.47 6.85
C ARG A 36 5.46 9.57 6.12
N VAL A 37 4.67 10.34 6.85
CA VAL A 37 3.95 11.51 6.32
C VAL A 37 4.95 12.62 5.98
N VAL A 38 4.85 13.13 4.76
CA VAL A 38 5.63 14.27 4.26
C VAL A 38 4.80 15.55 4.39
N SER A 39 3.55 15.51 3.95
CA SER A 39 2.58 16.61 4.06
C SER A 39 1.17 16.05 4.24
N PHE A 40 0.26 16.87 4.77
CA PHE A 40 -1.15 16.52 4.95
C PHE A 40 -2.03 17.73 4.62
N ASP A 41 -3.07 17.50 3.82
CA ASP A 41 -4.12 18.46 3.53
C ASP A 41 -5.41 18.11 4.30
N PRO A 42 -5.77 18.91 5.34
CA PRO A 42 -6.98 18.68 6.14
C PRO A 42 -8.28 18.89 5.38
N SER A 43 -8.27 19.60 4.24
CA SER A 43 -9.48 19.90 3.47
C SER A 43 -9.93 18.71 2.63
N SER A 44 -8.98 18.03 1.98
CA SER A 44 -9.21 16.82 1.19
C SER A 44 -9.02 15.52 1.97
N CYS A 45 -8.52 15.59 3.21
CA CYS A 45 -8.13 14.43 4.03
C CYS A 45 -7.13 13.52 3.30
N THR A 46 -6.15 14.12 2.61
CA THR A 46 -5.11 13.40 1.87
C THR A 46 -3.70 13.77 2.37
N ALA A 47 -2.75 12.86 2.16
CA ALA A 47 -1.35 13.05 2.54
C ALA A 47 -0.40 12.61 1.44
N ASP A 48 0.75 13.27 1.37
CA ASP A 48 1.91 12.73 0.67
C ASP A 48 2.72 11.88 1.64
N ILE A 49 3.05 10.65 1.24
CA ILE A 49 3.71 9.68 2.10
C ILE A 49 4.93 9.06 1.43
N GLN A 50 5.99 8.87 2.22
CA GLN A 50 7.23 8.24 1.80
C GLN A 50 7.29 6.81 2.34
N PRO A 51 7.26 5.77 1.50
CA PRO A 51 7.48 4.40 1.97
C PRO A 51 8.88 4.25 2.60
N LEU A 52 8.97 3.44 3.64
CA LEU A 52 10.18 3.31 4.46
C LEU A 52 10.99 2.04 4.17
N ILE A 53 10.35 1.03 3.57
CA ILE A 53 10.98 -0.25 3.28
C ILE A 53 11.50 -0.25 1.86
N ARG A 54 12.81 -0.42 1.72
CA ARG A 54 13.48 -0.56 0.43
C ARG A 54 13.33 -2.01 -0.06
N THR A 55 12.53 -2.22 -1.11
CA THR A 55 12.33 -3.55 -1.72
C THR A 55 13.14 -3.74 -3.01
N ALA A 56 13.80 -2.69 -3.50
CA ALA A 56 14.65 -2.70 -4.69
C ALA A 56 16.01 -2.05 -4.39
N GLY A 57 16.89 -1.90 -5.39
CA GLY A 57 18.19 -1.24 -5.19
C GLY A 57 18.11 0.26 -4.86
N ASN A 58 16.96 0.89 -5.09
CA ASN A 58 16.74 2.32 -4.90
C ASN A 58 15.68 2.59 -3.82
N ASP A 59 15.72 3.80 -3.25
CA ASP A 59 14.65 4.26 -2.36
C ASP A 59 13.30 4.29 -3.08
N PRO A 60 12.22 3.90 -2.38
CA PRO A 60 10.89 3.92 -2.97
C PRO A 60 10.46 5.36 -3.26
N ALA A 61 9.75 5.55 -4.38
CA ALA A 61 9.19 6.86 -4.71
C ALA A 61 8.11 7.28 -3.69
N MET A 62 8.00 8.58 -3.47
CA MET A 62 6.91 9.18 -2.70
C MET A 62 5.56 8.92 -3.38
N ILE A 63 4.52 8.72 -2.58
CA ILE A 63 3.15 8.50 -3.03
C ILE A 63 2.35 9.75 -2.67
N HIS A 64 1.67 10.33 -3.65
CA HIS A 64 0.98 11.60 -3.50
C HIS A 64 -0.53 11.45 -3.28
N ASN A 65 -1.13 12.42 -2.60
CA ASN A 65 -2.59 12.57 -2.44
C ASN A 65 -3.28 11.29 -1.93
N VAL A 66 -2.65 10.59 -0.98
CA VAL A 66 -3.16 9.33 -0.42
C VAL A 66 -4.29 9.65 0.58
N PRO A 67 -5.52 9.17 0.36
CA PRO A 67 -6.63 9.41 1.28
C PRO A 67 -6.41 8.73 2.63
N VAL A 68 -6.90 9.37 3.69
CA VAL A 68 -6.87 8.84 5.06
C VAL A 68 -8.28 8.40 5.46
N LEU A 69 -8.42 7.22 6.05
CA LEU A 69 -9.71 6.76 6.57
C LEU A 69 -10.17 7.62 7.75
N GLY A 70 -11.41 8.12 7.66
CA GLY A 70 -12.11 8.74 8.79
C GLY A 70 -12.70 7.70 9.73
N GLN A 71 -12.93 8.09 10.98
CA GLN A 71 -13.53 7.21 12.00
C GLN A 71 -14.72 7.89 12.67
N ARG A 72 -15.77 7.11 12.92
CA ARG A 72 -16.92 7.47 13.77
C ARG A 72 -16.84 6.59 15.00
N LEU A 73 -16.70 7.21 16.16
CA LEU A 73 -16.57 6.50 17.42
C LEU A 73 -17.66 6.99 18.38
N MET A 74 -18.22 6.05 19.14
CA MET A 74 -19.14 6.35 20.24
C MET A 74 -18.35 6.28 21.54
N LEU A 75 -18.44 7.32 22.36
CA LEU A 75 -17.87 7.29 23.70
C LEU A 75 -18.85 6.54 24.63
N GLU A 76 -18.33 5.52 25.32
CA GLU A 76 -19.10 4.76 26.29
C GLU A 76 -19.67 5.71 27.37
N GLY A 77 -20.97 5.59 27.64
CA GLY A 77 -21.69 6.48 28.56
C GLY A 77 -22.24 7.76 27.95
N THR A 78 -22.07 7.98 26.63
CA THR A 78 -22.71 9.08 25.90
C THR A 78 -23.63 8.55 24.79
N VAL A 79 -24.64 9.34 24.42
CA VAL A 79 -25.55 9.03 23.30
C VAL A 79 -25.13 9.72 22.00
N GLU A 80 -23.99 10.43 22.01
CA GLU A 80 -23.54 11.27 20.91
C GLU A 80 -22.46 10.56 20.08
N GLU A 81 -22.69 10.47 18.77
CA GLU A 81 -21.68 10.02 17.81
C GLU A 81 -20.65 11.14 17.59
N LEU A 82 -19.37 10.86 17.85
CA LEU A 82 -18.28 11.79 17.54
C LEU A 82 -17.62 11.38 16.22
N VAL A 83 -17.63 12.32 15.28
CA VAL A 83 -16.96 12.17 13.98
C VAL A 83 -15.53 12.72 14.09
N TYR A 84 -14.54 11.83 14.07
CA TYR A 84 -13.13 12.21 14.11
C TYR A 84 -12.59 12.35 12.69
N LYS A 85 -12.31 13.59 12.29
CA LYS A 85 -11.59 13.86 11.06
C LYS A 85 -10.12 13.48 11.23
N PRO A 86 -9.52 12.78 10.27
CA PRO A 86 -8.09 12.49 10.32
C PRO A 86 -7.26 13.77 10.45
N ARG A 87 -6.24 13.73 11.28
CA ARG A 87 -5.28 14.82 11.44
C ARG A 87 -3.89 14.26 11.58
N LEU A 88 -3.19 14.17 10.46
CA LEU A 88 -1.80 13.72 10.41
C LEU A 88 -0.84 14.90 10.55
N LYS A 89 0.34 14.65 11.08
CA LYS A 89 1.46 15.60 11.16
C LYS A 89 2.61 15.12 10.28
N THR A 90 3.39 16.06 9.75
CA THR A 90 4.66 15.72 9.09
C THR A 90 5.55 14.93 10.05
N GLY A 91 6.06 13.79 9.58
CA GLY A 91 6.86 12.89 10.40
C GLY A 91 6.10 11.70 10.98
N ASP A 92 4.76 11.74 11.03
CA ASP A 92 3.97 10.60 11.53
C ASP A 92 4.26 9.34 10.72
N LEU A 93 4.42 8.21 11.41
CA LEU A 93 4.55 6.89 10.82
C LEU A 93 3.16 6.30 10.65
N VAL A 94 2.81 5.94 9.42
CA VAL A 94 1.49 5.46 9.05
C VAL A 94 1.57 4.11 8.33
N PHE A 95 0.47 3.36 8.41
CA PHE A 95 0.28 2.18 7.59
C PHE A 95 -0.70 2.49 6.46
N ALA A 96 -0.27 2.24 5.22
CA ALA A 96 -1.08 2.41 4.02
C ALA A 96 -1.33 1.07 3.34
N VAL A 97 -2.56 0.81 2.91
CA VAL A 97 -2.97 -0.42 2.23
C VAL A 97 -3.30 -0.11 0.77
N CYS A 98 -2.78 -0.91 -0.15
CA CYS A 98 -3.09 -0.81 -1.58
C CYS A 98 -4.33 -1.64 -1.90
N ALA A 99 -5.32 -1.03 -2.53
CA ALA A 99 -6.52 -1.75 -2.94
C ALA A 99 -6.26 -2.75 -4.08
N ASP A 100 -7.09 -3.81 -4.13
CA ASP A 100 -7.04 -4.85 -5.16
C ASP A 100 -7.29 -4.30 -6.57
N ARG A 101 -8.10 -3.24 -6.67
CA ARG A 101 -8.48 -2.52 -7.90
C ARG A 101 -8.43 -1.03 -7.64
N GLU A 102 -8.48 -0.27 -8.73
CA GLU A 102 -8.58 1.17 -8.62
C GLU A 102 -9.82 1.65 -7.85
N LEU A 103 -9.63 2.71 -7.05
CA LEU A 103 -10.68 3.21 -6.15
C LEU A 103 -11.51 4.36 -6.71
N LYS A 104 -11.11 4.91 -7.87
CA LYS A 104 -11.67 6.16 -8.41
C LYS A 104 -13.21 6.15 -8.47
N ASN A 105 -13.80 5.13 -9.09
CA ASN A 105 -15.25 5.08 -9.29
C ASN A 105 -16.00 4.68 -8.01
N ALA A 106 -15.37 3.91 -7.12
CA ALA A 106 -15.93 3.54 -5.82
C ALA A 106 -16.13 4.74 -4.88
N ARG A 107 -15.44 5.87 -5.12
CA ARG A 107 -15.63 7.12 -4.36
C ARG A 107 -17.05 7.68 -4.43
N THR A 108 -17.84 7.29 -5.44
CA THR A 108 -19.26 7.66 -5.54
C THR A 108 -20.15 6.96 -4.52
N GLY A 109 -19.64 5.92 -3.84
CA GLY A 109 -20.42 5.06 -2.96
C GLY A 109 -21.33 4.08 -3.69
N GLN A 110 -21.26 4.01 -5.02
CA GLN A 110 -22.04 3.11 -5.86
C GLN A 110 -21.17 1.97 -6.40
N VAL A 111 -21.82 0.85 -6.72
CA VAL A 111 -21.16 -0.27 -7.42
C VAL A 111 -20.72 0.20 -8.80
N ALA A 112 -19.42 0.10 -9.08
CA ALA A 112 -18.85 0.55 -10.34
C ALA A 112 -17.74 -0.38 -10.81
N ALA A 113 -17.61 -0.51 -12.14
CA ALA A 113 -16.46 -1.15 -12.76
C ALA A 113 -15.21 -0.24 -12.67
N PRO A 114 -14.00 -0.81 -12.62
CA PRO A 114 -12.78 -0.03 -12.73
C PRO A 114 -12.58 0.47 -14.17
N ASP A 115 -12.07 1.70 -14.32
CA ASP A 115 -11.66 2.28 -15.60
C ASP A 115 -10.36 1.64 -16.14
N THR A 116 -9.50 1.14 -15.25
CA THR A 116 -8.21 0.54 -15.63
C THR A 116 -8.02 -0.89 -15.11
N GLY A 117 -7.08 -1.61 -15.73
CA GLY A 117 -6.64 -2.94 -15.29
C GLY A 117 -5.69 -2.94 -14.09
N ARG A 118 -5.47 -1.79 -13.45
CA ARG A 118 -4.53 -1.63 -12.34
C ARG A 118 -4.96 -2.46 -11.12
N ARG A 119 -4.00 -3.15 -10.51
CA ARG A 119 -4.20 -3.99 -9.31
C ARG A 119 -3.06 -3.75 -8.34
N HIS A 120 -3.35 -3.73 -7.03
CA HIS A 120 -2.32 -3.66 -5.97
C HIS A 120 -1.31 -2.53 -6.21
N SER A 121 -1.82 -1.35 -6.58
CA SER A 121 -0.98 -0.19 -6.93
C SER A 121 -0.91 0.81 -5.79
N VAL A 122 0.25 1.45 -5.63
CA VAL A 122 0.45 2.57 -4.70
C VAL A 122 -0.48 3.75 -4.98
N ASN A 123 -0.93 3.91 -6.23
CA ASN A 123 -1.86 4.97 -6.61
C ASN A 123 -3.27 4.76 -6.05
N ASP A 124 -3.57 3.55 -5.57
CA ASP A 124 -4.80 3.20 -4.88
C ASP A 124 -4.54 2.85 -3.42
N ALA A 125 -3.47 3.42 -2.85
CA ALA A 125 -3.18 3.31 -1.43
C ALA A 125 -4.20 4.12 -0.61
N VAL A 126 -4.48 3.64 0.60
CA VAL A 126 -5.29 4.32 1.61
C VAL A 126 -4.58 4.21 2.94
N ILE A 127 -4.41 5.33 3.65
CA ILE A 127 -3.86 5.33 5.00
C ILE A 127 -4.94 4.84 5.96
N VAL A 128 -4.67 3.72 6.64
CA VAL A 128 -5.62 3.06 7.54
C VAL A 128 -5.36 3.39 9.02
N GLY A 129 -4.20 3.96 9.34
CA GLY A 129 -3.88 4.38 10.70
C GLY A 129 -2.48 4.93 10.87
N VAL A 130 -2.27 5.60 12.00
CA VAL A 130 -0.97 6.00 12.53
C VAL A 130 -0.48 4.88 13.45
N PHE A 131 0.81 4.55 13.39
CA PHE A 131 1.38 3.58 14.32
C PHE A 131 1.37 4.14 15.75
N SER A 132 1.07 3.31 16.73
CA SER A 132 0.99 3.73 18.15
C SER A 132 2.30 4.32 18.68
N TRP A 133 3.45 3.84 18.20
CA TRP A 133 4.77 4.37 18.55
C TRP A 133 5.14 5.67 17.83
N SER A 134 4.22 6.22 17.03
CA SER A 134 4.38 7.52 16.37
C SER A 134 3.51 8.62 16.97
N LEU A 135 2.66 8.28 17.95
CA LEU A 135 1.75 9.22 18.61
C LEU A 135 2.41 9.93 19.79
#